data_AF-A0A4Z2FTQ3-F1
#
_entry.id   AF-A0A4Z2FTQ3-F1
#
_cell.length_a   1.000
_cell.length_b   1.000
_cell.length_c   1.000
_cell.angle_alpha   90.00
_cell.angle_beta   90.00
_cell.angle_gamma   90.00
#
_symmetry.space_group_name_H-M   'P 1'
#
loop_
_entity.id
_entity.type
_entity.pdbx_description
1 polymer ?
#
loop_
_entity_poly.entity_id
_entity_poly.type
_entity_poly.pdbx_seq_one_letter_code
_entity_poly.pdbx_strand_id
1 'polypeptide(L)'
;MIKQVLIGILCGAAVLTAGILIGHYGVTKGNGSAPSWVNEVAKDVDESLIERFLSEVDNIQIQENLRELTKVPHMATTAGDEQTVQLMLKRWQDPETGLDQAWREEYMVYLSFPDPKKPNKVTVVSSSDTVLYTAREKEKSYTPDQDDPEVVQPYAAYSPAGQPKGKLVYANQGKPSDYQMLNETLDLRGTIAITRYGGEGRAAKAINAALYGVIGVLVYTDPLDINDGLMSDSNETYPHSWHVIWASTSAGQPTFPGLADAYASAESSGESSAWAKVHHHLSVLRQAIEGAAHTLVDVI
;
A
#
# COMPACT_ATOMS: atom_id res chain seq x y z
N MET A 1 -45.31 -52.75 56.20
CA MET A 1 -44.42 -51.69 55.69
C MET A 1 -44.76 -51.24 54.27
N ILE A 2 -45.05 -52.12 53.30
CA ILE A 2 -45.33 -51.75 51.89
C ILE A 2 -46.57 -50.83 51.71
N LYS A 3 -47.66 -51.04 52.45
CA LYS A 3 -48.87 -50.18 52.37
C LYS A 3 -48.64 -48.72 52.79
N GLN A 4 -47.78 -48.48 53.79
CA GLN A 4 -47.50 -47.11 54.26
C GLN A 4 -46.61 -46.34 53.29
N VAL A 5 -45.68 -47.03 52.63
CA VAL A 5 -44.83 -46.44 51.57
C VAL A 5 -45.65 -46.09 50.33
N LEU A 6 -46.58 -46.96 49.92
CA LEU A 6 -47.48 -46.69 48.80
C LEU A 6 -48.40 -45.48 49.05
N ILE A 7 -48.95 -45.34 50.27
CA ILE A 7 -49.76 -44.16 50.64
C ILE A 7 -48.90 -42.89 50.65
N GLY A 8 -47.67 -42.97 51.16
CA GLY A 8 -46.74 -41.83 51.14
C GLY A 8 -46.41 -41.35 49.71
N ILE A 9 -46.18 -42.28 48.79
CA ILE A 9 -45.92 -41.95 47.37
C ILE A 9 -47.16 -41.34 46.70
N LEU A 10 -48.35 -41.89 46.96
CA LEU A 10 -49.59 -41.36 46.40
C LEU A 10 -49.93 -39.96 46.93
N CYS A 11 -49.73 -39.72 48.22
CA CYS A 11 -49.89 -38.39 48.82
C CYS A 11 -48.84 -37.41 48.29
N GLY A 12 -47.58 -37.84 48.15
CA GLY A 12 -46.51 -37.01 47.56
C GLY A 12 -46.82 -36.62 46.11
N ALA A 13 -47.28 -37.58 45.30
CA ALA A 13 -47.70 -37.33 43.93
C ALA A 13 -48.90 -36.37 43.88
N ALA A 14 -49.90 -36.55 44.76
CA ALA A 14 -51.06 -35.66 44.82
C ALA A 14 -50.68 -34.23 45.19
N VAL A 15 -49.78 -34.04 46.16
CA VAL A 15 -49.27 -32.71 46.56
C VAL A 15 -48.45 -32.07 45.44
N LEU A 16 -47.60 -32.84 44.76
CA LEU A 16 -46.83 -32.36 43.62
C LEU A 16 -47.75 -31.93 42.47
N THR A 17 -48.77 -32.74 42.17
CA THR A 17 -49.74 -32.44 41.11
C THR A 17 -50.57 -31.21 41.46
N ALA A 18 -51.01 -31.08 42.72
CA ALA A 18 -51.69 -29.88 43.20
C ALA A 18 -50.78 -28.64 43.13
N GLY A 19 -49.50 -28.78 43.50
CA GLY A 19 -48.50 -27.71 43.39
C GLY A 19 -48.28 -27.25 41.95
N ILE A 20 -48.20 -28.19 41.00
CA ILE A 20 -48.09 -27.89 39.56
C ILE A 20 -49.34 -27.19 39.06
N LEU A 21 -50.53 -27.66 39.45
CA LEU A 21 -51.80 -27.04 39.04
C LEU A 21 -51.97 -25.65 39.65
N ILE A 22 -51.62 -25.44 40.92
CA ILE A 22 -51.62 -24.12 41.56
C ILE A 22 -50.58 -23.20 40.92
N GLY A 23 -49.39 -23.70 40.57
CA GLY A 23 -48.39 -22.91 39.84
C GLY A 23 -48.84 -22.53 38.42
N HIS A 24 -49.48 -23.46 37.71
CA HIS A 24 -49.94 -23.24 36.33
C HIS A 24 -51.16 -22.31 36.25
N TYR A 25 -52.10 -22.40 37.19
CA TYR A 25 -53.35 -21.63 37.18
C TYR A 25 -53.39 -20.47 38.18
N GLY A 26 -52.52 -20.46 39.19
CA GLY A 26 -52.42 -19.39 40.20
C GLY A 26 -51.50 -18.24 39.78
N VAL A 27 -50.58 -18.45 38.84
CA VAL A 27 -49.91 -17.35 38.13
C VAL A 27 -50.88 -16.88 37.06
N THR A 28 -51.68 -15.86 37.39
CA THR A 28 -52.36 -15.08 36.37
C THR A 28 -51.28 -14.52 35.44
N LYS A 29 -51.19 -15.04 34.21
CA LYS A 29 -50.52 -14.32 33.12
C LYS A 29 -51.28 -13.01 32.95
N GLY A 30 -50.88 -11.99 33.71
CA GLY A 30 -51.36 -10.65 33.49
C GLY A 30 -51.06 -10.31 32.04
N ASN A 31 -52.05 -9.82 31.31
CA ASN A 31 -51.91 -9.27 29.95
C ASN A 31 -50.99 -8.03 29.88
N GLY A 32 -50.09 -7.85 30.85
CA GLY A 32 -48.99 -6.90 30.72
C GLY A 32 -47.98 -7.51 29.77
N SER A 33 -48.00 -7.09 28.52
CA SER A 33 -46.84 -7.19 27.64
C SER A 33 -45.60 -6.81 28.45
N ALA A 34 -44.53 -7.60 28.35
CA ALA A 34 -43.25 -7.23 28.95
C ALA A 34 -42.94 -5.77 28.57
N PRO A 35 -42.37 -4.96 29.49
CA PRO A 35 -41.98 -3.60 29.17
C PRO A 35 -41.20 -3.55 27.86
N SER A 36 -41.45 -2.54 27.01
CA SER A 36 -40.90 -2.48 25.65
C SER A 36 -39.39 -2.74 25.59
N TRP A 37 -38.65 -2.22 26.57
CA TRP A 37 -37.20 -2.40 26.71
C TRP A 37 -36.77 -3.87 26.86
N VAL A 38 -37.59 -4.74 27.44
CA VAL A 38 -37.28 -6.19 27.58
C VAL A 38 -37.37 -6.89 26.23
N ASN A 39 -38.36 -6.53 25.41
CA ASN A 39 -38.51 -7.08 24.05
C ASN A 39 -37.44 -6.51 23.11
N GLU A 40 -37.00 -5.28 23.34
CA GLU A 40 -35.96 -4.60 22.56
C GLU A 40 -34.57 -5.20 22.84
N VAL A 41 -34.24 -5.48 24.11
CA VAL A 41 -32.97 -6.13 24.51
C VAL A 41 -32.92 -7.63 24.13
N ALA A 42 -34.08 -8.27 23.98
CA ALA A 42 -34.17 -9.67 23.53
C ALA A 42 -34.20 -9.83 22.01
N LYS A 43 -34.24 -8.71 21.25
CA LYS A 43 -34.22 -8.70 19.79
C LYS A 43 -32.77 -8.91 19.33
N ASP A 44 -32.51 -10.04 18.67
CA ASP A 44 -31.17 -10.43 18.22
C ASP A 44 -30.72 -9.55 17.03
N VAL A 45 -31.18 -9.88 15.82
CA VAL A 45 -30.93 -9.08 14.60
C VAL A 45 -32.27 -8.63 14.02
N ASP A 46 -32.36 -7.35 13.67
CA ASP A 46 -33.48 -6.79 12.92
C ASP A 46 -33.16 -6.78 11.42
N GLU A 47 -33.59 -7.82 10.71
CA GLU A 47 -33.36 -7.95 9.26
C GLU A 47 -33.96 -6.77 8.47
N SER A 48 -35.10 -6.24 8.91
CA SER A 48 -35.75 -5.11 8.23
C SER A 48 -34.94 -3.81 8.34
N LEU A 49 -34.23 -3.63 9.46
CA LEU A 49 -33.30 -2.51 9.63
C LEU A 49 -32.11 -2.65 8.68
N ILE A 50 -31.56 -3.86 8.55
CA ILE A 50 -30.43 -4.14 7.64
C ILE A 50 -30.85 -3.89 6.20
N GLU A 51 -32.01 -4.39 5.78
CA GLU A 51 -32.54 -4.15 4.43
C GLU A 51 -32.73 -2.66 4.14
N ARG A 52 -33.31 -1.92 5.08
CA ARG A 52 -33.47 -0.47 4.95
C ARG A 52 -32.12 0.24 4.87
N PHE A 53 -31.19 -0.08 5.77
CA PHE A 53 -29.85 0.50 5.77
C PHE A 53 -29.13 0.27 4.43
N LEU A 54 -29.11 -0.97 3.94
CA LEU A 54 -28.50 -1.30 2.65
C LEU A 54 -29.18 -0.58 1.48
N SER A 55 -30.50 -0.37 1.54
CA SER A 55 -31.24 0.36 0.52
C SER A 55 -30.95 1.87 0.50
N GLU A 56 -30.50 2.42 1.62
CA GLU A 56 -30.13 3.84 1.75
C GLU A 56 -28.67 4.12 1.37
N VAL A 57 -27.83 3.09 1.21
CA VAL A 57 -26.45 3.24 0.72
C VAL A 57 -26.46 3.63 -0.75
N ASP A 58 -26.22 4.91 -1.01
CA ASP A 58 -26.27 5.51 -2.34
C ASP A 58 -24.87 5.57 -2.99
N ASN A 59 -24.76 4.95 -4.17
CA ASN A 59 -23.52 4.95 -4.96
C ASN A 59 -23.13 6.34 -5.48
N ILE A 60 -24.11 7.22 -5.73
CA ILE A 60 -23.86 8.61 -6.14
C ILE A 60 -23.24 9.39 -4.99
N GLN A 61 -23.73 9.20 -3.76
CA GLN A 61 -23.13 9.82 -2.58
C GLN A 61 -21.71 9.30 -2.33
N ILE A 62 -21.46 8.00 -2.49
CA ILE A 62 -20.10 7.43 -2.39
C ILE A 62 -19.16 8.07 -3.43
N GLN A 63 -19.61 8.21 -4.68
CA GLN A 63 -18.82 8.84 -5.74
C GLN A 63 -18.49 10.30 -5.41
N GLU A 64 -19.46 11.09 -4.97
CA GLU A 64 -19.23 12.50 -4.63
C GLU A 64 -18.36 12.65 -3.37
N ASN A 65 -18.50 11.74 -2.41
CA ASN A 65 -17.59 11.67 -1.26
C ASN A 65 -16.16 11.41 -1.70
N LEU A 66 -15.94 10.43 -2.57
CA LEU A 66 -14.63 10.13 -3.11
C LEU A 66 -14.06 11.34 -3.86
N ARG A 67 -14.86 11.98 -4.71
CA ARG A 67 -14.47 13.19 -5.47
C ARG A 67 -14.01 14.32 -4.56
N GLU A 68 -14.71 14.56 -3.45
CA GLU A 68 -14.33 15.61 -2.49
C GLU A 68 -13.08 15.22 -1.69
N LEU A 69 -13.00 13.96 -1.24
CA LEU A 69 -11.86 13.46 -0.44
C LEU A 69 -10.55 13.40 -1.24
N THR A 70 -10.60 13.17 -2.55
CA THR A 70 -9.39 13.04 -3.40
C THR A 70 -9.07 14.32 -4.18
N LYS A 71 -9.65 15.46 -3.82
CA LYS A 71 -9.54 16.70 -4.59
C LYS A 71 -8.17 17.37 -4.51
N VAL A 72 -7.46 17.18 -3.40
CA VAL A 72 -6.14 17.77 -3.12
C VAL A 72 -5.25 16.74 -2.41
N PRO A 73 -3.91 16.85 -2.51
CA PRO A 73 -3.01 16.04 -1.70
C PRO A 73 -3.27 16.25 -0.20
N HIS A 74 -3.49 15.17 0.54
CA HIS A 74 -3.82 15.21 1.98
C HIS A 74 -2.85 14.31 2.79
N MET A 75 -1.55 14.49 2.57
CA MET A 75 -0.51 13.81 3.35
C MET A 75 -0.63 14.18 4.83
N ALA A 76 -0.37 13.23 5.73
CA ALA A 76 -0.51 13.44 7.16
C ALA A 76 0.15 14.74 7.64
N THR A 77 -0.56 15.51 8.46
CA THR A 77 -0.16 16.82 9.03
C THR A 77 -0.11 18.00 8.06
N THR A 78 -0.45 17.83 6.78
CA THR A 78 -0.55 18.97 5.85
C THR A 78 -1.89 19.72 6.00
N ALA A 79 -1.98 20.88 5.35
CA ALA A 79 -3.24 21.63 5.28
C ALA A 79 -4.36 20.84 4.56
N GLY A 80 -4.02 19.92 3.66
CA GLY A 80 -4.99 19.03 3.02
C GLY A 80 -5.57 17.99 3.99
N ASP A 81 -4.72 17.38 4.82
CA ASP A 81 -5.17 16.45 5.87
C ASP A 81 -6.09 17.13 6.89
N GLU A 82 -5.73 18.34 7.33
CA GLU A 82 -6.59 19.14 8.21
C GLU A 82 -7.96 19.42 7.58
N GLN A 83 -8.02 19.73 6.28
CA GLN A 83 -9.30 19.91 5.57
C GLN A 83 -10.14 18.63 5.57
N THR A 84 -9.52 17.46 5.42
CA THR A 84 -10.19 16.16 5.53
C THR A 84 -10.76 15.96 6.94
N VAL A 85 -10.01 16.27 7.99
CA VAL A 85 -10.49 16.19 9.38
C VAL A 85 -11.72 17.10 9.58
N GLN A 86 -11.65 18.34 9.12
CA GLN A 86 -12.77 19.29 9.23
C GLN A 86 -14.00 18.82 8.45
N LEU A 87 -13.81 18.24 7.26
CA LEU A 87 -14.90 17.67 6.47
C LEU A 87 -15.60 16.52 7.22
N MET A 88 -14.81 15.62 7.83
CA MET A 88 -15.35 14.48 8.58
C MET A 88 -16.09 14.94 9.83
N LEU A 89 -15.50 15.84 10.62
CA LEU A 89 -16.17 16.41 11.81
C LEU A 89 -17.47 17.10 11.44
N LYS A 90 -17.48 17.93 10.39
CA LYS A 90 -18.69 18.60 9.92
C LYS A 90 -19.81 17.62 9.60
N ARG A 91 -19.50 16.49 8.94
CA ARG A 91 -20.50 15.47 8.57
C ARG A 91 -20.97 14.68 9.78
N TRP A 92 -20.06 14.27 10.64
CA TRP A 92 -20.40 13.47 11.83
C TRP A 92 -21.07 14.28 12.94
N GLN A 93 -20.90 15.60 12.96
CA GLN A 93 -21.57 16.50 13.91
C GLN A 93 -22.84 17.15 13.32
N ASP A 94 -23.26 16.73 12.12
CA ASP A 94 -24.48 17.24 11.51
C ASP A 94 -25.71 16.87 12.38
N PRO A 95 -26.60 17.82 12.71
CA PRO A 95 -27.69 17.56 13.64
C PRO A 95 -28.81 16.68 13.05
N GLU A 96 -28.86 16.51 11.73
CA GLU A 96 -29.92 15.74 11.04
C GLU A 96 -29.43 14.34 10.62
N THR A 97 -28.15 14.23 10.26
CA THR A 97 -27.56 13.04 9.63
C THR A 97 -26.31 12.51 10.33
N GLY A 98 -25.84 13.21 11.37
CA GLY A 98 -24.61 12.89 12.08
C GLY A 98 -24.76 11.81 13.15
N LEU A 99 -23.69 11.67 13.93
CA LEU A 99 -23.58 10.75 15.06
C LEU A 99 -23.93 11.48 16.37
N ASP A 100 -24.19 10.71 17.43
CA ASP A 100 -24.44 11.27 18.76
C ASP A 100 -23.27 12.14 19.25
N GLN A 101 -22.03 11.72 18.98
CA GLN A 101 -20.80 12.42 19.34
C GLN A 101 -19.69 12.16 18.32
N ALA A 102 -18.96 13.22 17.97
CA ALA A 102 -17.73 13.14 17.20
C ALA A 102 -16.77 14.25 17.65
N TRP A 103 -15.50 13.93 17.83
CA TRP A 103 -14.48 14.88 18.28
C TRP A 103 -13.12 14.57 17.64
N ARG A 104 -12.20 15.54 17.74
CA ARG A 104 -10.81 15.40 17.32
C ARG A 104 -9.95 14.97 18.49
N GLU A 105 -9.06 14.03 18.25
CA GLU A 105 -7.98 13.65 19.16
C GLU A 105 -6.64 13.92 18.47
N GLU A 106 -5.70 14.56 19.17
CA GLU A 106 -4.40 14.94 18.60
C GLU A 106 -3.25 14.18 19.26
N TYR A 107 -2.35 13.65 18.44
CA TYR A 107 -1.15 12.97 18.90
C TYR A 107 0.09 13.62 18.32
N MET A 108 1.07 13.88 19.19
CA MET A 108 2.39 14.34 18.77
C MET A 108 3.23 13.13 18.40
N VAL A 109 3.40 12.89 17.11
CA VAL A 109 4.14 11.73 16.56
C VAL A 109 5.33 12.19 15.70
N TYR A 110 6.37 11.38 15.67
CA TYR A 110 7.53 11.63 14.81
C TYR A 110 7.24 11.12 13.40
N LEU A 111 7.20 12.03 12.43
CA LEU A 111 7.06 11.73 11.00
C LEU A 111 8.34 12.06 10.24
N SER A 112 8.39 11.63 8.98
CA SER A 112 9.52 11.84 8.09
C SER A 112 9.03 12.44 6.79
N PHE A 113 9.69 13.48 6.30
CA PHE A 113 9.37 14.13 5.02
C PHE A 113 10.66 14.48 4.27
N PRO A 114 10.65 14.49 2.92
CA PRO A 114 11.79 15.01 2.15
C PRO A 114 11.93 16.52 2.33
N ASP A 115 13.14 17.05 2.18
CA ASP A 115 13.39 18.50 2.23
C ASP A 115 13.02 19.13 0.87
N PRO A 116 12.00 20.00 0.78
CA PRO A 116 11.62 20.65 -0.48
C PRO A 116 12.72 21.52 -1.08
N LYS A 117 13.67 22.01 -0.26
CA LYS A 117 14.81 22.83 -0.70
C LYS A 117 15.99 21.98 -1.16
N LYS A 118 16.01 20.70 -0.81
CA LYS A 118 17.07 19.73 -1.13
C LYS A 118 16.43 18.41 -1.56
N PRO A 119 15.85 18.36 -2.77
CA PRO A 119 15.18 17.16 -3.24
C PRO A 119 16.15 15.98 -3.32
N ASN A 120 15.62 14.78 -3.07
CA ASN A 120 16.34 13.53 -3.23
C ASN A 120 16.71 13.32 -4.70
N LYS A 121 17.91 12.82 -4.98
CA LYS A 121 18.39 12.59 -6.35
C LYS A 121 19.11 11.27 -6.44
N VAL A 122 18.96 10.62 -7.59
CA VAL A 122 19.74 9.44 -7.97
C VAL A 122 20.43 9.76 -9.29
N THR A 123 21.76 9.68 -9.29
CA THR A 123 22.57 10.00 -10.46
C THR A 123 23.54 8.87 -10.77
N VAL A 124 23.73 8.59 -12.06
CA VAL A 124 24.85 7.75 -12.53
C VAL A 124 26.01 8.69 -12.83
N VAL A 125 27.17 8.38 -12.25
CA VAL A 125 28.40 9.19 -12.40
C VAL A 125 29.52 8.37 -13.01
N SER A 126 30.41 9.03 -13.75
CA SER A 126 31.64 8.43 -14.26
C SER A 126 32.69 8.23 -13.16
N SER A 127 33.81 7.59 -13.50
CA SER A 127 34.98 7.51 -12.61
C SER A 127 35.60 8.88 -12.28
N SER A 128 35.34 9.91 -13.09
CA SER A 128 35.77 11.29 -12.88
C SER A 128 34.71 12.18 -12.21
N ASP A 129 33.68 11.59 -11.61
CA ASP A 129 32.57 12.30 -10.95
C ASP A 129 31.70 13.18 -11.87
N THR A 130 31.75 12.92 -13.18
CA THR A 130 30.85 13.57 -14.13
C THR A 130 29.48 12.89 -14.10
N VAL A 131 28.41 13.66 -13.92
CA VAL A 131 27.03 13.14 -14.01
C VAL A 131 26.72 12.73 -15.44
N LEU A 132 26.44 11.45 -15.64
CA LEU A 132 26.08 10.85 -16.93
C LEU A 132 24.57 10.75 -17.11
N TYR A 133 23.84 10.55 -16.01
CA TYR A 133 22.40 10.43 -15.99
C TYR A 133 21.85 10.89 -14.64
N THR A 134 20.69 11.54 -14.66
CA THR A 134 19.92 11.91 -13.48
C THR A 134 18.56 11.25 -13.60
N ALA A 135 18.20 10.42 -12.63
CA ALA A 135 16.87 9.85 -12.55
C ALA A 135 15.85 10.96 -12.32
N ARG A 136 14.62 10.75 -12.80
CA ARG A 136 13.55 11.72 -12.62
C ARG A 136 13.23 11.89 -11.14
N GLU A 137 13.10 13.13 -10.70
CA GLU A 137 12.91 13.48 -9.29
C GLU A 137 11.45 13.35 -8.84
N LYS A 138 10.49 13.53 -9.74
CA LYS A 138 9.03 13.45 -9.50
C LYS A 138 8.31 12.79 -10.68
N GLU A 139 7.07 12.37 -10.48
CA GLU A 139 6.20 11.81 -11.50
C GLU A 139 5.98 12.79 -12.68
N LYS A 140 5.60 12.25 -13.83
CA LYS A 140 5.09 13.07 -14.94
C LYS A 140 3.66 13.49 -14.60
N SER A 141 3.34 14.76 -14.78
CA SER A 141 1.95 15.23 -14.77
C SER A 141 1.27 14.93 -16.10
N TYR A 142 0.08 14.35 -16.04
CA TYR A 142 -0.83 14.06 -17.15
C TYR A 142 -2.08 14.93 -17.11
N THR A 143 -2.45 15.38 -15.91
CA THR A 143 -3.59 16.26 -15.66
C THR A 143 -3.17 17.44 -14.77
N PRO A 144 -3.83 18.61 -14.87
CA PRO A 144 -3.42 19.80 -14.11
C PRO A 144 -3.47 19.65 -12.59
N ASP A 145 -4.30 18.76 -12.05
CA ASP A 145 -4.39 18.45 -10.63
C ASP A 145 -3.13 17.75 -10.08
N GLN A 146 -2.32 17.14 -10.94
CA GLN A 146 -1.06 16.50 -10.55
C GLN A 146 0.11 17.49 -10.39
N ASP A 147 -0.08 18.75 -10.82
CA ASP A 147 0.91 19.83 -10.67
C ASP A 147 0.77 20.59 -9.32
N ASP A 148 -0.04 20.08 -8.39
CA ASP A 148 -0.22 20.69 -7.08
C ASP A 148 1.12 20.75 -6.31
N PRO A 149 1.52 21.91 -5.76
CA PRO A 149 2.79 22.07 -5.05
C PRO A 149 2.91 21.19 -3.79
N GLU A 150 1.79 20.74 -3.22
CA GLU A 150 1.74 19.81 -2.09
C GLU A 150 2.01 18.35 -2.52
N VAL A 151 2.15 18.06 -3.82
CA VAL A 151 2.63 16.75 -4.30
C VAL A 151 4.10 16.56 -3.89
N VAL A 152 4.26 15.77 -2.83
CA VAL A 152 5.55 15.44 -2.23
C VAL A 152 6.35 14.53 -3.15
N GLN A 153 7.66 14.78 -3.21
CA GLN A 153 8.59 13.96 -3.97
C GLN A 153 8.56 12.49 -3.51
N PRO A 154 8.66 11.50 -4.42
CA PRO A 154 8.88 10.11 -4.04
C PRO A 154 10.06 9.94 -3.08
N TYR A 155 9.83 9.26 -1.95
CA TYR A 155 10.83 9.03 -0.92
C TYR A 155 10.49 7.79 -0.09
N ALA A 156 11.49 7.25 0.61
CA ALA A 156 11.30 6.23 1.64
C ALA A 156 11.22 6.92 3.01
N ALA A 157 10.03 7.00 3.59
CA ALA A 157 9.85 7.56 4.92
C ALA A 157 10.73 6.84 5.96
N TYR A 158 11.33 7.63 6.86
CA TYR A 158 12.27 7.19 7.91
C TYR A 158 13.63 6.71 7.40
N SER A 159 13.89 6.76 6.08
CA SER A 159 15.24 6.54 5.55
C SER A 159 16.19 7.65 6.06
N PRO A 160 17.41 7.30 6.52
CA PRO A 160 18.36 8.30 6.95
C PRO A 160 18.81 9.17 5.77
N ALA A 161 19.08 10.45 6.06
CA ALA A 161 19.69 11.35 5.09
C ALA A 161 21.14 10.93 4.80
N GLY A 162 21.54 10.95 3.54
CA GLY A 162 22.90 10.59 3.12
C GLY A 162 23.12 10.79 1.62
N GLN A 163 24.40 10.75 1.21
CA GLN A 163 24.81 10.80 -0.20
C GLN A 163 25.75 9.63 -0.51
N PRO A 164 25.29 8.36 -0.36
CA PRO A 164 26.13 7.21 -0.63
C PRO A 164 26.48 7.15 -2.13
N LYS A 165 27.75 6.84 -2.41
CA LYS A 165 28.26 6.59 -3.77
C LYS A 165 28.94 5.23 -3.77
N GLY A 166 28.46 4.34 -4.64
CA GLY A 166 28.94 2.97 -4.73
C GLY A 166 28.59 2.32 -6.05
N LYS A 167 29.11 1.12 -6.29
CA LYS A 167 28.72 0.30 -7.45
C LYS A 167 27.29 -0.18 -7.27
N LEU A 168 26.53 -0.23 -8.37
CA LEU A 168 25.16 -0.73 -8.37
C LEU A 168 25.14 -2.26 -8.44
N VAL A 169 24.33 -2.90 -7.59
CA VAL A 169 24.05 -4.35 -7.63
C VAL A 169 22.55 -4.59 -7.67
N TYR A 170 22.08 -5.53 -8.47
CA TYR A 170 20.67 -5.91 -8.51
C TYR A 170 20.40 -7.03 -7.51
N ALA A 171 19.55 -6.78 -6.52
CA ALA A 171 19.27 -7.71 -5.42
C ALA A 171 17.80 -8.19 -5.42
N ASN A 172 17.20 -8.34 -6.61
CA ASN A 172 15.86 -8.90 -6.79
C ASN A 172 14.84 -8.28 -5.84
N GLN A 173 14.20 -9.04 -4.95
CA GLN A 173 13.18 -8.55 -4.02
C GLN A 173 13.76 -8.11 -2.67
N GLY A 174 15.08 -8.08 -2.51
CA GLY A 174 15.75 -7.69 -1.28
C GLY A 174 15.54 -8.67 -0.12
N LYS A 175 15.27 -9.95 -0.43
CA LYS A 175 15.15 -11.01 0.58
C LYS A 175 16.53 -11.34 1.14
N PRO A 176 16.62 -11.92 2.35
CA PRO A 176 17.90 -12.41 2.87
C PRO A 176 18.61 -13.37 1.91
N SER A 177 17.85 -14.26 1.24
CA SER A 177 18.38 -15.20 0.25
C SER A 177 18.97 -14.52 -0.99
N ASP A 178 18.41 -13.38 -1.42
CA ASP A 178 18.92 -12.64 -2.59
C ASP A 178 20.32 -12.10 -2.29
N TYR A 179 20.53 -11.53 -1.10
CA TYR A 179 21.85 -11.03 -0.69
C TYR A 179 22.84 -12.15 -0.37
N GLN A 180 22.38 -13.24 0.24
CA GLN A 180 23.22 -14.43 0.46
C GLN A 180 23.78 -14.95 -0.87
N MET A 181 22.93 -15.14 -1.87
CA MET A 181 23.34 -15.61 -3.20
C MET A 181 24.31 -14.65 -3.88
N LEU A 182 24.06 -13.34 -3.83
CA LEU A 182 24.98 -12.35 -4.40
C LEU A 182 26.35 -12.38 -3.71
N ASN A 183 26.37 -12.52 -2.39
CA ASN A 183 27.61 -12.51 -1.59
C ASN A 183 28.52 -13.73 -1.83
N GLU A 184 28.01 -14.78 -2.48
CA GLU A 184 28.82 -15.93 -2.90
C GLU A 184 29.78 -15.57 -4.04
N THR A 185 29.46 -14.54 -4.83
CA THR A 185 30.22 -14.19 -6.06
C THR A 185 30.73 -12.74 -6.06
N LEU A 186 30.18 -11.87 -5.22
CA LEU A 186 30.45 -10.43 -5.20
C LEU A 186 30.67 -9.92 -3.78
N ASP A 187 31.66 -9.04 -3.59
CA ASP A 187 31.79 -8.26 -2.34
C ASP A 187 30.79 -7.10 -2.36
N LEU A 188 29.80 -7.17 -1.48
CA LEU A 188 28.69 -6.21 -1.40
C LEU A 188 29.03 -4.95 -0.59
N ARG A 189 30.18 -4.92 0.11
CA ARG A 189 30.56 -3.80 0.96
C ARG A 189 30.77 -2.53 0.14
N GLY A 190 30.11 -1.44 0.53
CA GLY A 190 30.19 -0.15 -0.15
C GLY A 190 29.40 -0.09 -1.47
N THR A 191 28.56 -1.09 -1.77
CA THR A 191 27.68 -1.07 -2.94
C THR A 191 26.36 -0.37 -2.65
N ILE A 192 25.62 -0.04 -3.71
CA ILE A 192 24.22 0.41 -3.68
C ILE A 192 23.40 -0.72 -4.30
N ALA A 193 22.42 -1.24 -3.58
CA ALA A 193 21.52 -2.26 -4.11
C ALA A 193 20.30 -1.63 -4.79
N ILE A 194 19.90 -2.14 -5.95
CA ILE A 194 18.59 -1.87 -6.54
C ILE A 194 17.72 -3.12 -6.40
N THR A 195 16.50 -2.94 -5.90
CA THR A 195 15.53 -3.99 -5.61
C THR A 195 14.17 -3.64 -6.20
N ARG A 196 13.39 -4.64 -6.57
CA ARG A 196 11.98 -4.46 -6.91
C ARG A 196 11.10 -4.55 -5.66
N TYR A 197 9.97 -3.85 -5.68
CA TYR A 197 8.89 -4.03 -4.72
C TYR A 197 8.32 -5.45 -4.77
N GLY A 198 7.53 -5.82 -3.76
CA GLY A 198 7.04 -7.18 -3.57
C GLY A 198 8.04 -8.10 -2.86
N GLY A 199 7.56 -9.26 -2.43
CA GLY A 199 8.34 -10.21 -1.63
C GLY A 199 8.58 -9.69 -0.20
N GLU A 200 9.76 -9.13 0.03
CA GLU A 200 10.19 -8.62 1.35
C GLU A 200 9.58 -7.24 1.67
N GLY A 201 9.38 -6.95 2.96
CA GLY A 201 8.87 -5.67 3.43
C GLY A 201 9.80 -4.50 3.08
N ARG A 202 9.25 -3.30 2.86
CA ARG A 202 10.01 -2.12 2.38
C ARG A 202 11.26 -1.83 3.23
N ALA A 203 11.08 -1.72 4.54
CA ALA A 203 12.17 -1.48 5.48
C ALA A 203 13.14 -2.67 5.56
N ALA A 204 12.61 -3.90 5.49
CA ALA A 204 13.40 -5.11 5.57
C ALA A 204 14.39 -5.25 4.40
N LYS A 205 14.07 -4.76 3.19
CA LYS A 205 15.02 -4.68 2.07
C LYS A 205 16.31 -3.96 2.47
N ALA A 206 16.20 -2.80 3.13
CA ALA A 206 17.35 -2.03 3.60
C ALA A 206 18.06 -2.69 4.80
N ILE A 207 17.31 -3.25 5.74
CA ILE A 207 17.87 -3.98 6.90
C ILE A 207 18.71 -5.16 6.42
N ASN A 208 18.18 -5.97 5.49
CA ASN A 208 18.85 -7.13 4.93
C ASN A 208 20.11 -6.71 4.17
N ALA A 209 20.04 -5.66 3.35
CA ALA A 209 21.20 -5.14 2.61
C ALA A 209 22.33 -4.68 3.54
N ALA A 210 21.98 -3.99 4.63
CA ALA A 210 22.95 -3.44 5.57
C ALA A 210 23.83 -4.52 6.23
N LEU A 211 23.30 -5.73 6.45
CA LEU A 211 24.06 -6.87 7.01
C LEU A 211 25.25 -7.27 6.14
N TYR A 212 25.20 -6.98 4.83
CA TYR A 212 26.28 -7.27 3.88
C TYR A 212 27.15 -6.05 3.55
N GLY A 213 26.98 -4.94 4.28
CA GLY A 213 27.74 -3.70 4.08
C GLY A 213 27.31 -2.88 2.88
N VAL A 214 26.11 -3.12 2.33
CA VAL A 214 25.48 -2.24 1.33
C VAL A 214 25.18 -0.88 1.99
N ILE A 215 25.50 0.20 1.29
CA ILE A 215 25.46 1.57 1.83
C ILE A 215 24.27 2.41 1.31
N GLY A 216 23.45 1.84 0.43
CA GLY A 216 22.24 2.48 -0.08
C GLY A 216 21.33 1.46 -0.79
N VAL A 217 20.02 1.70 -0.76
CA VAL A 217 19.04 0.88 -1.45
C VAL A 217 18.12 1.74 -2.31
N LEU A 218 17.99 1.38 -3.57
CA LEU A 218 16.99 1.87 -4.50
C LEU A 218 15.87 0.83 -4.61
N VAL A 219 14.63 1.29 -4.62
CA VAL A 219 13.47 0.43 -4.82
C VAL A 219 12.68 0.94 -6.02
N TYR A 220 12.41 0.04 -6.97
CA TYR A 220 11.52 0.29 -8.10
C TYR A 220 10.37 -0.71 -8.06
N THR A 221 9.29 -0.48 -8.81
CA THR A 221 8.27 -1.53 -9.01
C THR A 221 8.43 -2.06 -10.43
N ASP A 222 8.46 -3.38 -10.58
CA ASP A 222 8.67 -4.02 -11.87
C ASP A 222 7.34 -4.13 -12.64
N PRO A 223 7.28 -3.78 -13.94
CA PRO A 223 6.08 -3.94 -14.76
C PRO A 223 5.55 -5.38 -14.78
N LEU A 224 6.40 -6.39 -14.68
CA LEU A 224 5.96 -7.79 -14.61
C LEU A 224 5.20 -8.11 -13.31
N ASP A 225 5.43 -7.33 -12.26
CA ASP A 225 4.83 -7.56 -10.94
C ASP A 225 3.51 -6.79 -10.74
N ILE A 226 3.22 -5.77 -11.57
CA ILE A 226 2.04 -4.89 -11.36
C ILE A 226 1.28 -4.51 -12.63
N ASN A 227 1.90 -4.60 -13.82
CA ASN A 227 1.33 -4.11 -15.07
C ASN A 227 1.15 -5.20 -16.13
N ASP A 228 1.17 -6.49 -15.77
CA ASP A 228 1.16 -7.60 -16.74
C ASP A 228 2.28 -7.50 -17.80
N GLY A 229 3.38 -6.82 -17.45
CA GLY A 229 4.50 -6.53 -18.35
C GLY A 229 4.33 -5.30 -19.27
N LEU A 230 3.21 -4.58 -19.18
CA LEU A 230 2.93 -3.40 -19.99
C LEU A 230 3.58 -2.12 -19.44
N MET A 231 4.00 -1.23 -20.33
CA MET A 231 4.82 -0.07 -19.96
C MET A 231 4.59 1.20 -20.81
N SER A 232 3.82 1.11 -21.90
CA SER A 232 3.65 2.24 -22.80
C SER A 232 2.76 3.33 -22.20
N ASP A 233 3.37 4.47 -21.91
CA ASP A 233 2.69 5.70 -21.48
C ASP A 233 1.72 6.30 -22.51
N SER A 234 1.73 5.80 -23.75
CA SER A 234 0.92 6.36 -24.85
C SER A 234 -0.45 5.69 -25.02
N ASN A 235 -0.61 4.47 -24.52
CA ASN A 235 -1.82 3.67 -24.74
C ASN A 235 -2.03 2.51 -23.75
N GLU A 236 -1.02 2.09 -22.99
CA GLU A 236 -1.12 0.91 -22.11
C GLU A 236 -1.30 1.27 -20.65
N THR A 237 -0.71 2.37 -20.17
CA THR A 237 -0.78 2.79 -18.77
C THR A 237 -1.78 3.92 -18.55
N TYR A 238 -1.96 4.36 -17.30
CA TYR A 238 -2.70 5.59 -17.00
C TYR A 238 -2.16 6.74 -17.90
N PRO A 239 -3.02 7.65 -18.38
CA PRO A 239 -4.47 7.75 -18.17
C PRO A 239 -5.33 6.84 -19.08
N HIS A 240 -4.73 5.99 -19.91
CA HIS A 240 -5.45 5.16 -20.88
C HIS A 240 -5.98 3.86 -20.28
N SER A 241 -5.37 3.39 -19.20
CA SER A 241 -5.82 2.23 -18.44
C SER A 241 -5.54 2.41 -16.94
N TRP A 242 -5.93 1.40 -16.15
CA TRP A 242 -5.65 1.30 -14.72
C TRP A 242 -4.19 0.92 -14.37
N HIS A 243 -3.35 0.61 -15.36
CA HIS A 243 -1.95 0.23 -15.15
C HIS A 243 -1.10 1.44 -14.67
N VAL A 244 -0.18 1.18 -13.75
CA VAL A 244 0.63 2.21 -13.08
C VAL A 244 1.67 2.81 -14.03
N ILE A 245 1.96 4.09 -13.88
CA ILE A 245 2.96 4.82 -14.68
C ILE A 245 4.28 4.90 -13.92
N TRP A 246 5.38 4.68 -14.64
CA TRP A 246 6.73 4.87 -14.15
C TRP A 246 7.24 6.30 -14.32
N ALA A 247 8.46 6.55 -13.84
CA ALA A 247 9.29 7.55 -14.50
C ALA A 247 9.48 7.10 -15.97
N SER A 248 8.62 7.63 -16.86
CA SER A 248 8.54 7.33 -18.29
C SER A 248 9.91 7.05 -18.93
N THR A 249 10.06 5.90 -19.59
CA THR A 249 11.09 5.74 -20.63
C THR A 249 10.54 6.39 -21.89
N SER A 250 11.25 7.36 -22.44
CA SER A 250 10.84 8.05 -23.68
C SER A 250 10.64 7.09 -24.87
N ALA A 251 11.26 5.92 -24.85
CA ALA A 251 11.25 4.96 -25.95
C ALA A 251 10.21 3.81 -25.84
N GLY A 252 9.56 3.60 -24.69
CA GLY A 252 8.47 2.61 -24.55
C GLY A 252 8.86 1.14 -24.82
N GLN A 253 10.14 0.76 -24.70
CA GLN A 253 10.63 -0.60 -25.00
C GLN A 253 11.40 -1.22 -23.80
N PRO A 254 11.21 -2.53 -23.49
CA PRO A 254 11.96 -3.23 -22.45
C PRO A 254 13.41 -3.46 -22.90
N THR A 255 14.35 -2.68 -22.35
CA THR A 255 15.78 -2.81 -22.65
C THR A 255 16.63 -2.54 -21.42
N PHE A 256 17.94 -2.78 -21.54
CA PHE A 256 18.92 -2.32 -20.54
C PHE A 256 18.72 -0.83 -20.23
N PRO A 257 18.71 -0.39 -18.96
CA PRO A 257 18.37 0.98 -18.59
C PRO A 257 19.09 2.04 -19.44
N GLY A 258 18.31 2.93 -20.05
CA GLY A 258 18.78 4.02 -20.91
C GLY A 258 19.13 3.64 -22.35
N LEU A 259 19.18 2.34 -22.70
CA LEU A 259 19.51 1.90 -24.06
C LEU A 259 18.41 2.26 -25.07
N ALA A 260 17.15 1.94 -24.78
CA ALA A 260 16.03 2.29 -25.67
C ALA A 260 15.89 3.81 -25.83
N ASP A 261 16.04 4.57 -24.74
CA ASP A 261 15.97 6.04 -24.79
C ASP A 261 17.11 6.65 -25.61
N ALA A 262 18.33 6.12 -25.44
CA ALA A 262 19.48 6.53 -26.25
C ALA A 262 19.28 6.20 -27.73
N TYR A 263 18.70 5.03 -28.04
CA TYR A 263 18.42 4.61 -29.40
C TYR A 263 17.35 5.48 -30.05
N ALA A 264 16.20 5.67 -29.39
CA ALA A 264 15.12 6.53 -29.89
C ALA A 264 15.57 7.98 -30.08
N SER A 265 16.43 8.48 -29.19
CA SER A 265 17.04 9.81 -29.32
C SER A 265 18.01 9.89 -30.52
N ALA A 266 18.81 8.84 -30.76
CA ALA A 266 19.74 8.80 -31.90
C ALA A 266 19.01 8.66 -33.24
N GLU A 267 17.94 7.88 -33.28
CA GLU A 267 17.10 7.69 -34.46
C GLU A 267 16.33 8.98 -34.81
N SER A 268 15.75 9.65 -33.82
CA SER A 268 14.97 10.88 -34.04
C SER A 268 15.82 12.12 -34.33
N SER A 269 17.05 12.19 -33.81
CA SER A 269 17.95 13.34 -34.04
C SER A 269 18.66 13.30 -35.40
N GLY A 270 18.88 12.12 -35.97
CA GLY A 270 19.63 11.96 -37.22
C GLY A 270 21.13 12.30 -37.14
N GLU A 271 21.64 12.64 -35.95
CA GLU A 271 23.04 13.00 -35.75
C GLU A 271 23.90 11.77 -35.45
N SER A 272 25.05 11.65 -36.13
CA SER A 272 26.00 10.56 -35.86
C SER A 272 26.59 10.58 -34.44
N SER A 273 26.60 11.75 -33.78
CA SER A 273 27.07 11.97 -32.41
C SER A 273 26.17 11.28 -31.36
N ALA A 274 24.85 11.21 -31.61
CA ALA A 274 23.88 10.64 -30.68
C ALA A 274 24.05 9.12 -30.50
N TRP A 275 24.60 8.44 -31.53
CA TRP A 275 24.94 7.02 -31.48
C TRP A 275 26.05 6.67 -30.48
N ALA A 276 26.85 7.65 -30.04
CA ALA A 276 27.85 7.43 -29.00
C ALA A 276 27.21 6.97 -27.68
N LYS A 277 26.01 7.48 -27.36
CA LYS A 277 25.26 7.09 -26.16
C LYS A 277 24.71 5.66 -26.28
N VAL A 278 24.22 5.29 -27.46
CA VAL A 278 23.80 3.91 -27.77
C VAL A 278 24.98 2.95 -27.62
N HIS A 279 26.12 3.29 -28.22
CA HIS A 279 27.34 2.49 -28.13
C HIS A 279 27.83 2.33 -26.68
N HIS A 280 27.73 3.38 -25.86
CA HIS A 280 28.05 3.31 -24.45
C HIS A 280 27.15 2.30 -23.71
N HIS A 281 25.82 2.40 -23.85
CA HIS A 281 24.89 1.47 -23.21
C HIS A 281 25.08 0.02 -23.70
N LEU A 282 25.36 -0.19 -24.98
CA LEU A 282 25.72 -1.51 -25.52
C LEU A 282 27.02 -2.05 -24.94
N SER A 283 28.02 -1.20 -24.71
CA SER A 283 29.29 -1.60 -24.09
C SER A 283 29.09 -2.05 -22.64
N VAL A 284 28.26 -1.32 -21.87
CA VAL A 284 27.90 -1.70 -20.49
C VAL A 284 27.13 -3.02 -20.47
N LEU A 285 26.13 -3.18 -21.34
CA LEU A 285 25.36 -4.41 -21.46
C LEU A 285 26.26 -5.60 -21.82
N ARG A 286 27.15 -5.42 -22.80
CA ARG A 286 28.13 -6.44 -23.20
C ARG A 286 29.01 -6.85 -22.02
N GLN A 287 29.54 -5.89 -21.27
CA GLN A 287 30.39 -6.18 -20.12
C GLN A 287 29.62 -6.88 -18.98
N ALA A 288 28.35 -6.55 -18.80
CA ALA A 288 27.48 -7.25 -17.85
C ALA A 288 27.19 -8.70 -18.29
N ILE A 289 26.93 -8.93 -19.58
CA ILE A 289 26.72 -10.28 -20.15
C ILE A 289 28.01 -11.10 -20.09
N GLU A 290 29.16 -10.53 -20.49
CA GLU A 290 30.46 -11.20 -20.40
C GLU A 290 30.81 -11.53 -18.94
N GLY A 291 30.56 -10.59 -18.01
CA GLY A 291 30.71 -10.83 -16.59
C GLY A 291 29.82 -11.96 -16.08
N ALA A 292 28.54 -11.99 -16.47
CA ALA A 292 27.61 -13.06 -16.11
C ALA A 292 28.00 -14.41 -16.75
N ALA A 293 28.43 -14.41 -18.01
CA ALA A 293 28.90 -15.61 -18.70
C ALA A 293 30.15 -16.21 -18.02
N HIS A 294 31.05 -15.36 -17.51
CA HIS A 294 32.20 -15.81 -16.71
C HIS A 294 31.84 -16.41 -15.35
N THR A 295 30.60 -16.23 -14.88
CA THR A 295 30.08 -16.88 -13.66
C THR A 295 29.33 -18.18 -13.94
N LEU A 296 29.07 -18.52 -15.22
CA LEU A 296 28.49 -19.81 -15.59
C LEU A 296 29.60 -20.87 -15.62
N VAL A 297 29.50 -21.87 -14.75
CA VAL A 297 30.36 -23.05 -14.77
C VAL A 297 29.73 -24.09 -15.69
N ASP A 298 30.55 -24.79 -16.50
CA ASP A 298 30.09 -25.95 -17.25
C ASP A 298 29.50 -26.98 -16.28
N VAL A 299 28.21 -27.24 -16.40
CA VAL A 299 27.54 -28.33 -15.70
C VAL A 299 27.76 -29.60 -16.54
N ILE A 300 28.78 -30.37 -16.19
CA ILE A 300 28.93 -31.78 -16.56
C ILE A 300 28.63 -32.64 -15.34
#